data_AF-R5MTI4-F1
#
_entry.id   AF-R5MTI4-F1
#
_cell.length_a   1.000
_cell.length_b   1.000
_cell.length_c   1.000
_cell.angle_alpha   90.00
_cell.angle_beta   90.00
_cell.angle_gamma   90.00
#
_symmetry.space_group_name_H-M   'P 1'
#
loop_
_entity.id
_entity.type
_entity.pdbx_description
1 polymer ?
#
loop_
_entity_poly.entity_id
_entity_poly.type
_entity_poly.pdbx_seq_one_letter_code
_entity_poly.pdbx_strand_id
1 'polypeptide(L)'
;MAKFDRKKTLKRMELKRKLRNYSRYVYIAVPCVLCCLLCLYFAYSKFFISEGQAVIRTTVGDFIYGDVVIGAYIDGEYSSTIPGKNDGYAVEKVVCDNDAVGTWNVEKWGLLVNNLSKRTKCNVYFKKYLIADKIIELAQSDTVNFANDDPDGNIRYIGANPDNYVYFNCSDYTNQSDSTCEKWRIIGLFNNITKSDGTKENLVKIVKSESIGTIAWDENLSGGYWANATLQQNLNSGTYYTTTLKNDVTRSKIENVMWNLGASSTITDVTAKMFYERERSVNTNNDEISAWTGKVGLIYASDYGYATSGGTTANRTTCLQTALNNWKNSDVSDCKDNNYLYKSSHVQWLLNLYGDARDLNVLNIDIRGKVSDTAKFTTSTSTKIKYEPLEPVVLPNNQNVNVYPSLYLKSNISISAGTGSSGDPYQLSIK
;
A
#
# COMPACT_ATOMS: atom_id res chain seq x y z
N MET A 1 -94.55 10.84 -15.17
CA MET A 1 -94.46 11.78 -16.30
C MET A 1 -93.11 12.49 -16.27
N ALA A 2 -92.16 12.11 -17.14
CA ALA A 2 -90.93 12.88 -17.33
C ALA A 2 -91.25 14.07 -18.26
N LYS A 3 -91.10 15.30 -17.75
CA LYS A 3 -91.37 16.55 -18.50
C LYS A 3 -90.54 16.57 -19.79
N PHE A 4 -91.23 16.61 -20.93
CA PHE A 4 -90.62 16.77 -22.25
C PHE A 4 -90.05 18.20 -22.38
N ASP A 5 -88.73 18.32 -22.23
CA ASP A 5 -88.01 19.58 -22.41
C ASP A 5 -87.79 19.84 -23.91
N ARG A 6 -88.67 20.67 -24.47
CA ARG A 6 -88.70 21.09 -25.87
C ARG A 6 -87.40 21.77 -26.32
N LYS A 7 -86.71 22.48 -25.41
CA LYS A 7 -85.45 23.19 -25.73
C LYS A 7 -84.30 22.20 -25.94
N LYS A 8 -84.27 21.13 -25.13
CA LYS A 8 -83.29 20.05 -25.23
C LYS A 8 -83.50 19.20 -26.48
N THR A 9 -84.76 18.95 -26.89
CA THR A 9 -85.07 18.22 -28.12
C THR A 9 -84.73 19.02 -29.37
N LEU A 10 -85.03 20.32 -29.40
CA LEU A 10 -84.70 21.18 -30.55
C LEU A 10 -83.17 21.25 -30.79
N LYS A 11 -82.39 21.49 -29.72
CA LYS A 11 -80.92 21.49 -29.81
C LYS A 11 -80.36 20.16 -30.33
N ARG A 12 -80.95 19.03 -29.92
CA ARG A 12 -80.56 17.70 -30.43
C ARG A 12 -80.84 17.54 -31.92
N MET A 13 -81.96 18.08 -32.41
CA MET A 13 -82.31 18.02 -33.83
C MET A 13 -81.42 18.93 -34.69
N GLU A 14 -81.10 20.14 -34.21
CA GLU A 14 -80.15 21.04 -34.88
C GLU A 14 -78.74 20.46 -34.93
N LEU A 15 -78.28 19.84 -33.83
CA LEU A 15 -76.99 19.15 -33.76
C LEU A 15 -76.94 17.98 -34.76
N LYS A 16 -78.00 17.16 -34.83
CA LYS A 16 -78.12 16.07 -35.81
C LYS A 16 -78.12 16.59 -37.26
N ARG A 17 -78.77 17.73 -37.53
CA ARG A 17 -78.79 18.35 -38.87
C ARG A 17 -77.41 18.87 -39.29
N LYS A 18 -76.68 19.53 -38.37
CA LYS A 18 -75.30 19.96 -38.61
C LYS A 18 -74.35 18.76 -38.82
N LEU A 19 -74.44 17.72 -37.98
CA LEU A 19 -73.66 16.49 -38.14
C LEU A 19 -73.88 15.81 -39.50
N ARG A 20 -75.10 15.84 -40.04
CA ARG A 20 -75.42 15.25 -41.35
C ARG A 20 -74.86 16.06 -42.53
N ASN A 21 -74.78 17.40 -42.40
CA ASN A 21 -74.20 18.26 -43.44
C ASN A 21 -72.66 18.22 -43.43
N TYR A 22 -72.03 18.06 -42.26
CA TYR A 22 -70.57 18.02 -42.13
C TYR A 22 -69.96 16.61 -42.20
N SER A 23 -70.76 15.54 -42.16
CA SER A 23 -70.25 14.16 -42.17
C SER A 23 -69.37 13.86 -43.39
N ARG A 24 -69.74 14.36 -44.58
CA ARG A 24 -68.96 14.19 -45.82
C ARG A 24 -67.57 14.84 -45.72
N TYR A 25 -67.44 15.96 -45.02
CA TYR A 25 -66.14 16.63 -44.81
C TYR A 25 -65.32 15.93 -43.74
N VAL A 26 -65.95 15.35 -42.71
CA VAL A 26 -65.25 14.57 -41.67
C VAL A 26 -64.59 13.33 -42.26
N TYR A 27 -65.27 12.61 -43.16
CA TYR A 27 -64.69 11.40 -43.80
C TYR A 27 -63.55 11.68 -44.77
N ILE A 28 -63.40 12.92 -45.26
CA ILE A 28 -62.32 13.31 -46.19
C ILE A 28 -61.19 14.02 -45.45
N ALA A 29 -61.52 14.94 -44.55
CA ALA A 29 -60.52 15.74 -43.84
C ALA A 29 -59.75 14.94 -42.78
N VAL A 30 -60.41 14.03 -42.05
CA VAL A 30 -59.76 13.26 -40.98
C VAL A 30 -58.68 12.31 -41.53
N PRO A 31 -58.91 11.54 -42.62
CA PRO A 31 -57.84 10.74 -43.22
C PRO A 31 -56.70 11.57 -43.79
N CYS A 32 -56.98 12.72 -44.42
CA CYS A 32 -55.93 13.60 -44.93
C CYS A 32 -55.04 14.14 -43.79
N VAL A 33 -55.62 14.57 -42.67
CA VAL A 33 -54.84 15.04 -41.51
C VAL A 33 -54.04 13.91 -40.89
N LEU A 34 -54.61 12.70 -40.76
CA LEU A 34 -53.88 11.52 -40.28
C LEU A 34 -52.73 11.12 -41.22
N CYS A 35 -52.93 11.21 -42.53
CA CYS A 35 -51.89 10.93 -43.52
C CYS A 35 -50.76 11.97 -43.45
N CYS A 36 -51.10 13.26 -43.31
CA CYS A 36 -50.11 14.31 -43.10
C CYS A 36 -49.33 14.14 -41.78
N LEU A 37 -49.99 13.73 -40.70
CA LEU A 37 -49.33 13.42 -39.42
C LEU A 37 -48.42 12.19 -39.53
N LEU A 38 -48.82 11.16 -40.28
CA LEU A 38 -47.98 10.00 -40.57
C LEU A 38 -46.77 10.38 -41.42
N CYS A 39 -46.92 11.24 -42.43
CA CYS A 39 -45.81 11.75 -43.23
C CYS A 39 -44.84 12.61 -42.39
N LEU A 40 -45.36 13.45 -41.51
CA LEU A 40 -44.55 14.23 -40.57
C LEU A 40 -43.82 13.32 -39.57
N TYR A 41 -44.50 12.29 -39.03
CA TYR A 41 -43.87 11.31 -38.14
C TYR A 41 -42.80 10.49 -38.86
N PHE A 42 -43.05 10.08 -40.11
CA PHE A 42 -42.09 9.33 -40.93
C PHE A 42 -40.87 10.18 -41.32
N ALA A 43 -41.06 11.48 -41.55
CA ALA A 43 -39.98 12.44 -41.75
C ALA A 43 -39.20 12.68 -40.45
N TYR A 44 -39.88 12.83 -39.32
CA TYR A 44 -39.25 13.00 -38.01
C TYR A 44 -38.46 11.75 -37.58
N SER A 45 -38.97 10.55 -37.87
CA SER A 45 -38.25 9.28 -37.61
C SER A 45 -37.05 9.04 -38.54
N LYS A 46 -36.95 9.76 -39.67
CA LYS A 46 -35.83 9.64 -40.61
C LYS A 46 -34.73 10.70 -40.43
N PHE A 47 -34.94 11.73 -39.62
CA PHE A 47 -34.00 12.86 -39.51
C PHE A 47 -33.25 12.99 -38.17
N PHE A 48 -33.40 12.04 -37.25
CA PHE A 48 -32.51 11.91 -36.08
C PHE A 48 -31.89 10.52 -35.98
N ILE A 49 -30.98 10.20 -36.91
CA ILE A 49 -29.82 9.35 -36.63
C ILE A 49 -28.66 9.90 -37.46
N SER A 50 -27.80 10.71 -36.83
CA SER A 50 -26.42 10.91 -37.26
C SER A 50 -25.54 9.99 -36.41
N GLU A 51 -25.54 8.71 -36.74
CA GLU A 51 -24.54 7.70 -36.39
C GLU A 51 -24.80 6.50 -37.30
N GLY A 52 -23.74 5.94 -37.89
CA GLY A 52 -23.80 5.14 -39.13
C GLY A 52 -24.90 4.07 -39.17
N GLN A 53 -25.65 4.04 -40.28
CA GLN A 53 -26.67 3.03 -40.55
C GLN A 53 -26.09 1.61 -40.49
N ALA A 54 -26.58 0.81 -39.54
CA ALA A 54 -26.54 -0.64 -39.60
C ALA A 54 -27.45 -1.13 -40.74
N VAL A 55 -26.86 -1.64 -41.82
CA VAL A 55 -27.54 -2.40 -42.85
C VAL A 55 -27.65 -3.86 -42.38
N ILE A 56 -28.87 -4.34 -42.17
CA ILE A 56 -29.14 -5.76 -41.87
C ILE A 56 -28.95 -6.57 -43.15
N ARG A 57 -27.94 -7.47 -43.18
CA ARG A 57 -27.95 -8.70 -43.99
C ARG A 57 -27.22 -9.86 -43.29
N THR A 58 -28.03 -10.86 -42.94
CA THR A 58 -27.84 -12.33 -42.88
C THR A 58 -26.42 -12.94 -42.97
N THR A 59 -26.08 -13.68 -41.90
CA THR A 59 -25.28 -14.93 -41.84
C THR A 59 -24.17 -15.13 -42.87
N VAL A 60 -22.95 -14.72 -42.48
CA VAL A 60 -21.70 -15.47 -42.67
C VAL A 60 -20.92 -15.27 -41.37
N GLY A 61 -20.27 -16.32 -40.85
CA GLY A 61 -19.56 -16.24 -39.57
C GLY A 61 -18.58 -15.07 -39.53
N ASP A 62 -18.74 -14.21 -38.53
CA ASP A 62 -17.78 -13.27 -37.95
C ASP A 62 -18.54 -12.06 -37.37
N PHE A 63 -18.83 -12.19 -36.08
CA PHE A 63 -19.19 -11.15 -35.11
C PHE A 63 -20.53 -10.40 -35.30
N ILE A 64 -21.44 -10.55 -34.33
CA ILE A 64 -22.77 -9.91 -34.24
C ILE A 64 -22.60 -8.51 -33.63
N TYR A 65 -23.45 -7.56 -34.02
CA TYR A 65 -23.57 -6.27 -33.34
C TYR A 65 -23.70 -6.46 -31.81
N GLY A 66 -22.72 -5.99 -31.05
CA GLY A 66 -22.60 -6.25 -29.60
C GLY A 66 -21.34 -6.99 -29.18
N ASP A 67 -20.50 -7.44 -30.11
CA ASP A 67 -19.28 -8.13 -29.74
C ASP A 67 -18.18 -7.21 -29.18
N VAL A 68 -17.61 -7.67 -28.06
CA VAL A 68 -16.52 -7.01 -27.36
C VAL A 68 -15.23 -7.18 -28.14
N VAL A 69 -14.82 -6.10 -28.83
CA VAL A 69 -13.57 -6.02 -29.64
C VAL A 69 -12.33 -5.97 -28.73
N ILE A 70 -12.47 -5.48 -27.50
CA ILE A 70 -11.41 -5.48 -26.48
C ILE A 70 -11.92 -6.22 -25.24
N GLY A 71 -11.48 -7.46 -25.05
CA GLY A 71 -11.76 -8.23 -23.83
C GLY A 71 -10.84 -7.83 -22.69
N ALA A 72 -11.37 -7.79 -21.47
CA ALA A 72 -10.59 -7.57 -20.26
C ALA A 72 -10.63 -8.84 -19.40
N TYR A 73 -9.47 -9.28 -18.93
CA TYR A 73 -9.37 -10.35 -17.96
C TYR A 73 -8.67 -9.80 -16.73
N ILE A 74 -9.27 -9.94 -15.56
CA ILE A 74 -8.69 -9.50 -14.29
C ILE A 74 -8.36 -10.75 -13.49
N ASP A 75 -7.08 -10.93 -13.15
CA ASP A 75 -6.58 -12.11 -12.44
C ASP A 75 -7.01 -13.44 -13.10
N GLY A 76 -7.08 -13.45 -14.44
CA GLY A 76 -7.45 -14.61 -15.25
C GLY A 76 -8.94 -14.78 -15.53
N GLU A 77 -9.81 -14.03 -14.85
CA GLU A 77 -11.26 -14.09 -15.05
C GLU A 77 -11.75 -13.00 -16.00
N TYR A 78 -12.72 -13.33 -16.86
CA TYR A 78 -13.30 -12.34 -17.76
C TYR A 78 -14.03 -11.25 -16.97
N SER A 79 -13.75 -10.00 -17.31
CA SER A 79 -14.34 -8.82 -16.69
C SER A 79 -15.13 -8.01 -17.72
N SER A 80 -16.30 -7.53 -17.32
CA SER A 80 -17.08 -6.55 -18.10
C SER A 80 -16.52 -5.13 -17.98
N THR A 81 -15.56 -4.90 -17.10
CA THR A 81 -14.90 -3.61 -16.86
C THR A 81 -13.39 -3.71 -17.03
N ILE A 82 -12.77 -2.64 -17.55
CA ILE A 82 -11.32 -2.50 -17.61
C ILE A 82 -10.86 -1.74 -16.35
N PRO A 83 -9.87 -2.24 -15.60
CA PRO A 83 -9.31 -1.48 -14.48
C PRO A 83 -8.84 -0.09 -14.92
N GLY A 84 -9.08 0.93 -14.10
CA GLY A 84 -8.51 2.26 -14.29
C GLY A 84 -7.01 2.30 -14.00
N LYS A 85 -6.34 3.34 -14.50
CA LYS A 85 -4.87 3.54 -14.35
C LYS A 85 -4.39 3.43 -12.90
N ASN A 86 -5.22 3.89 -11.96
CA ASN A 86 -4.86 3.99 -10.55
C ASN A 86 -5.55 2.91 -9.71
N ASP A 87 -6.12 1.86 -10.32
CA ASP A 87 -6.84 0.81 -9.59
C ASP A 87 -5.91 -0.24 -8.96
N GLY A 88 -4.59 -0.12 -9.19
CA GLY A 88 -3.58 -1.04 -8.67
C GLY A 88 -3.43 -2.33 -9.47
N TYR A 89 -3.63 -2.24 -10.78
CA TYR A 89 -3.43 -3.32 -11.75
C TYR A 89 -2.31 -2.97 -12.73
N ALA A 90 -1.61 -3.99 -13.21
CA ALA A 90 -0.69 -3.92 -14.34
C ALA A 90 -1.19 -4.85 -15.46
N VAL A 91 -0.76 -4.59 -16.70
CA VAL A 91 -1.06 -5.47 -17.82
C VAL A 91 0.01 -6.55 -17.91
N GLU A 92 -0.41 -7.80 -17.68
CA GLU A 92 0.44 -8.98 -17.79
C GLU A 92 0.77 -9.29 -19.26
N LYS A 93 -0.25 -9.24 -20.12
CA LYS A 93 -0.10 -9.46 -21.56
C LYS A 93 -1.29 -8.94 -22.36
N VAL A 94 -1.07 -8.78 -23.66
CA VAL A 94 -2.11 -8.53 -24.65
C VAL A 94 -2.03 -9.62 -25.71
N VAL A 95 -3.18 -10.20 -26.07
CA VAL A 95 -3.29 -11.21 -27.11
C VAL A 95 -4.32 -10.74 -28.13
N CYS A 96 -3.93 -10.66 -29.39
CA CYS A 96 -4.80 -10.20 -30.47
C CYS A 96 -4.92 -11.25 -31.57
N ASP A 97 -6.07 -11.29 -32.24
CA ASP A 97 -6.34 -12.16 -33.39
C ASP A 97 -5.78 -11.59 -34.71
N ASN A 98 -5.77 -12.42 -35.76
CA ASN A 98 -5.37 -12.05 -37.13
C ASN A 98 -3.96 -11.46 -37.24
N ASP A 99 -3.02 -12.02 -36.49
CA ASP A 99 -1.61 -11.62 -36.48
C ASP A 99 -1.36 -10.14 -36.11
N ALA A 100 -2.37 -9.47 -35.56
CA ALA A 100 -2.24 -8.14 -35.01
C ALA A 100 -1.41 -8.17 -33.72
N VAL A 101 -0.70 -7.08 -33.45
CA VAL A 101 0.16 -6.95 -32.26
C VAL A 101 -0.38 -5.85 -31.39
N GLY A 102 -0.84 -6.21 -30.19
CA GLY A 102 -1.29 -5.27 -29.17
C GLY A 102 -0.18 -4.94 -28.17
N THR A 103 0.01 -3.65 -27.90
CA THR A 103 0.93 -3.13 -26.88
C THR A 103 0.17 -2.20 -25.95
N TRP A 104 0.22 -2.45 -24.64
CA TRP A 104 -0.38 -1.54 -23.67
C TRP A 104 0.53 -0.36 -23.38
N ASN A 105 0.00 0.85 -23.47
CA ASN A 105 0.68 2.08 -23.09
C ASN A 105 0.28 2.45 -21.66
N VAL A 106 1.22 2.32 -20.72
CA VAL A 106 0.99 2.58 -19.29
C VAL A 106 0.74 4.06 -19.01
N GLU A 107 1.41 4.97 -19.71
CA GLU A 107 1.27 6.43 -19.49
C GLU A 107 -0.13 6.93 -19.85
N LYS A 108 -0.62 6.52 -21.03
CA LYS A 108 -1.95 6.88 -21.55
C LYS A 108 -3.04 5.93 -21.07
N TRP A 109 -2.66 4.86 -20.38
CA TRP A 109 -3.54 3.77 -19.95
C TRP A 109 -4.46 3.27 -21.08
N GLY A 110 -3.83 2.90 -22.20
CA GLY A 110 -4.56 2.56 -23.42
C GLY A 110 -3.85 1.52 -24.26
N LEU A 111 -4.62 0.85 -25.12
CA LEU A 111 -4.12 -0.19 -26.02
C LEU A 111 -3.75 0.40 -27.39
N LEU A 112 -2.50 0.21 -27.81
CA LEU A 112 -2.07 0.43 -29.19
C LEU A 112 -2.08 -0.91 -29.93
N VAL A 113 -2.74 -0.97 -31.08
CA VAL A 113 -2.77 -2.18 -31.92
C VAL A 113 -2.15 -1.89 -33.27
N ASN A 114 -1.18 -2.71 -33.67
CA ASN A 114 -0.44 -2.62 -34.92
C ASN A 114 -0.76 -3.81 -35.84
N ASN A 115 -0.37 -3.71 -37.12
CA ASN A 115 -0.54 -4.74 -38.15
C ASN A 115 -2.00 -5.19 -38.39
N LEU A 116 -2.95 -4.26 -38.26
CA LEU A 116 -4.35 -4.53 -38.55
C LEU A 116 -4.57 -4.70 -40.06
N SER A 117 -4.86 -5.93 -40.48
CA SER A 117 -5.23 -6.28 -41.86
C SER A 117 -6.69 -6.75 -42.01
N LYS A 118 -7.32 -7.10 -40.88
CA LYS A 118 -8.70 -7.60 -40.76
C LYS A 118 -9.32 -7.08 -39.47
N ARG A 119 -10.61 -7.35 -39.24
CA ARG A 119 -11.25 -7.10 -37.94
C ARG A 119 -10.60 -7.98 -36.88
N THR A 120 -10.01 -7.37 -35.85
CA THR A 120 -9.26 -8.07 -34.81
C THR A 120 -9.92 -7.87 -33.45
N LYS A 121 -10.03 -8.96 -32.67
CA LYS A 121 -10.29 -8.89 -31.24
C LYS A 121 -8.96 -8.92 -30.49
N CYS A 122 -8.84 -8.10 -29.44
CA CYS A 122 -7.71 -8.13 -28.53
C CYS A 122 -8.20 -8.39 -27.10
N ASN A 123 -7.54 -9.30 -26.39
CA ASN A 123 -7.76 -9.55 -24.97
C ASN A 123 -6.58 -8.97 -24.17
N VAL A 124 -6.89 -8.13 -23.19
CA VAL A 124 -5.93 -7.54 -22.27
C VAL A 124 -6.08 -8.24 -20.92
N TYR A 125 -4.97 -8.76 -20.42
CA TYR A 125 -4.91 -9.48 -19.16
C TYR A 125 -4.27 -8.57 -18.11
N PHE A 126 -5.06 -8.23 -17.10
CA PHE A 126 -4.69 -7.42 -15.96
C PHE A 126 -4.42 -8.31 -14.76
N LYS A 127 -3.39 -7.96 -14.00
CA LYS A 127 -3.07 -8.58 -12.72
C LYS A 127 -2.84 -7.50 -11.68
N LYS A 128 -3.22 -7.74 -10.42
CA LYS A 128 -2.88 -6.80 -9.35
C LYS A 128 -1.38 -6.54 -9.31
N TYR A 129 -1.01 -5.27 -9.25
CA TYR A 129 0.37 -4.83 -9.17
C TYR A 129 0.73 -4.56 -7.72
N LEU A 130 1.43 -5.51 -7.11
CA LEU A 130 1.70 -5.51 -5.68
C LEU A 130 2.86 -4.58 -5.34
N ILE A 131 2.88 -4.06 -4.11
CA ILE A 131 4.03 -3.28 -3.62
C ILE A 131 5.33 -4.09 -3.68
N ALA A 132 5.26 -5.41 -3.47
CA ALA A 132 6.39 -6.30 -3.59
C ALA A 132 6.93 -6.36 -5.03
N ASP A 133 6.05 -6.47 -6.03
CA ASP A 133 6.43 -6.50 -7.45
C ASP A 133 7.15 -5.20 -7.84
N LYS A 134 6.62 -4.05 -7.40
CA LYS A 134 7.24 -2.74 -7.63
C LYS A 134 8.66 -2.66 -7.07
N ILE A 135 8.88 -3.13 -5.85
CA ILE A 135 10.20 -3.14 -5.21
C ILE A 135 11.18 -4.04 -5.98
N ILE A 136 10.73 -5.20 -6.45
CA ILE A 136 11.56 -6.13 -7.24
C ILE A 136 11.99 -5.48 -8.56
N GLU A 137 11.07 -4.86 -9.29
CA GLU A 137 11.37 -4.18 -10.56
C GLU A 137 12.32 -2.99 -10.38
N LEU A 138 12.12 -2.19 -9.32
CA LEU A 138 13.01 -1.07 -9.00
C LEU A 138 14.42 -1.56 -8.66
N ALA A 139 14.56 -2.59 -7.82
CA ALA A 139 15.87 -3.11 -7.45
C ALA A 139 16.66 -3.74 -8.62
N GLN A 140 15.99 -4.12 -9.71
CA GLN A 140 16.66 -4.57 -10.93
C GLN A 140 17.22 -3.42 -11.78
N SER A 141 16.64 -2.23 -11.67
CA SER A 141 16.99 -1.07 -12.51
C SER A 141 17.78 0.00 -11.76
N ASP A 142 17.52 0.18 -10.47
CA ASP A 142 18.20 1.11 -9.58
C ASP A 142 19.25 0.37 -8.73
N THR A 143 20.50 0.44 -9.20
CA THR A 143 21.66 -0.20 -8.55
C THR A 143 22.28 0.67 -7.45
N VAL A 144 21.71 1.84 -7.17
CA VAL A 144 22.26 2.83 -6.22
C VAL A 144 21.48 2.83 -4.91
N ASN A 145 20.15 2.81 -4.98
CA ASN A 145 19.28 2.94 -3.81
C ASN A 145 18.81 1.59 -3.24
N PHE A 146 19.22 0.47 -3.83
CA PHE A 146 18.87 -0.87 -3.37
C PHE A 146 20.10 -1.75 -3.12
N ALA A 147 19.97 -2.66 -2.16
CA ALA A 147 20.91 -3.76 -1.94
C ALA A 147 20.18 -5.04 -1.53
N ASN A 148 20.84 -6.17 -1.78
CA ASN A 148 20.38 -7.52 -1.45
C ASN A 148 21.49 -8.42 -0.91
N ASP A 149 22.48 -7.81 -0.25
CA ASP A 149 23.70 -8.42 0.27
C ASP A 149 23.58 -8.86 1.75
N ASP A 150 22.35 -8.89 2.29
CA ASP A 150 22.08 -9.51 3.58
C ASP A 150 21.93 -11.04 3.47
N PRO A 151 22.02 -11.81 4.58
CA PRO A 151 22.08 -13.27 4.52
C PRO A 151 20.89 -13.97 3.83
N ASP A 152 19.69 -13.37 3.84
CA ASP A 152 18.51 -13.95 3.20
C ASP A 152 18.22 -13.36 1.81
N GLY A 153 19.09 -12.48 1.31
CA GLY A 153 18.91 -11.80 0.02
C GLY A 153 17.66 -10.92 -0.01
N ASN A 154 17.31 -10.28 1.11
CA ASN A 154 16.20 -9.34 1.17
C ASN A 154 16.50 -8.12 0.30
N ILE A 155 15.49 -7.56 -0.36
CA ILE A 155 15.67 -6.32 -1.12
C ILE A 155 15.44 -5.14 -0.17
N ARG A 156 16.46 -4.32 0.07
CA ARG A 156 16.41 -3.19 1.01
C ARG A 156 16.70 -1.88 0.32
N TYR A 157 15.99 -0.83 0.73
CA TYR A 157 16.36 0.54 0.40
C TYR A 157 17.58 0.96 1.20
N ILE A 158 18.49 1.71 0.58
CA ILE A 158 19.75 2.16 1.17
C ILE A 158 20.05 3.63 0.83
N GLY A 159 20.96 4.25 1.58
CA GLY A 159 21.45 5.61 1.32
C GLY A 159 20.82 6.68 2.21
N ALA A 160 21.26 7.93 2.02
CA ALA A 160 20.83 9.06 2.84
C ALA A 160 19.34 9.43 2.65
N ASN A 161 18.86 9.37 1.40
CA ASN A 161 17.50 9.75 1.06
C ASN A 161 16.99 9.04 -0.20
N PRO A 162 16.81 7.71 -0.15
CA PRO A 162 16.16 6.99 -1.24
C PRO A 162 14.68 7.40 -1.37
N ASP A 163 14.11 7.22 -2.56
CA ASP A 163 12.68 7.44 -2.85
C ASP A 163 11.83 6.26 -2.33
N ASN A 164 11.76 6.13 -1.01
CA ASN A 164 11.10 5.03 -0.31
C ASN A 164 9.93 5.48 0.58
N TYR A 165 9.31 6.62 0.31
CA TYR A 165 8.13 7.08 1.05
C TYR A 165 6.85 6.38 0.58
N VAL A 166 5.95 6.11 1.53
CA VAL A 166 4.62 5.56 1.30
C VAL A 166 3.61 6.22 2.22
N TYR A 167 2.42 6.49 1.70
CA TYR A 167 1.29 6.91 2.51
C TYR A 167 0.66 5.72 3.23
N PHE A 168 0.51 5.86 4.54
CA PHE A 168 -0.12 4.85 5.38
C PHE A 168 -0.92 5.52 6.51
N ASN A 169 -1.75 4.75 7.20
CA ASN A 169 -2.62 5.24 8.26
C ASN A 169 -3.52 6.42 7.81
N CYS A 170 -4.13 6.27 6.64
CA CYS A 170 -4.95 7.31 6.01
C CYS A 170 -6.37 7.34 6.57
N SER A 171 -6.93 8.53 6.79
CA SER A 171 -8.37 8.68 7.02
C SER A 171 -9.20 8.38 5.78
N ASP A 172 -8.60 8.55 4.59
CA ASP A 172 -9.20 8.26 3.29
C ASP A 172 -8.11 7.73 2.32
N TYR A 173 -8.16 6.44 2.01
CA TYR A 173 -7.25 5.81 1.05
C TYR A 173 -7.63 6.08 -0.41
N THR A 174 -8.81 6.64 -0.68
CA THR A 174 -9.21 7.05 -2.04
C THR A 174 -8.63 8.41 -2.41
N ASN A 175 -8.29 9.25 -1.42
CA ASN A 175 -7.70 10.57 -1.59
C ASN A 175 -6.44 10.74 -0.72
N GLN A 176 -5.36 10.05 -1.09
CA GLN A 176 -4.13 10.02 -0.29
C GLN A 176 -3.31 11.30 -0.47
N SER A 177 -2.99 11.96 0.64
CA SER A 177 -2.17 13.17 0.71
C SER A 177 -1.61 13.36 2.12
N ASP A 178 -0.73 14.35 2.30
CA ASP A 178 -0.21 14.74 3.63
C ASP A 178 -1.32 15.15 4.62
N SER A 179 -2.49 15.54 4.13
CA SER A 179 -3.63 15.94 4.98
C SER A 179 -4.48 14.75 5.44
N THR A 180 -4.49 13.65 4.69
CA THR A 180 -5.31 12.47 4.96
C THR A 180 -4.49 11.33 5.56
N CYS A 181 -3.20 11.25 5.23
CA CYS A 181 -2.31 10.15 5.53
C CYS A 181 -1.11 10.55 6.36
N GLU A 182 -0.46 9.56 6.95
CA GLU A 182 0.88 9.70 7.51
C GLU A 182 1.93 9.26 6.49
N LYS A 183 3.12 9.88 6.57
CA LYS A 183 4.29 9.40 5.82
C LYS A 183 4.99 8.29 6.58
N TRP A 184 5.26 7.22 5.84
CA TRP A 184 6.04 6.08 6.28
C TRP A 184 7.17 5.86 5.26
N ARG A 185 8.22 5.17 5.66
CA ARG A 185 9.35 4.76 4.84
C ARG A 185 9.30 3.24 4.65
N ILE A 186 9.48 2.77 3.43
CA ILE A 186 9.65 1.36 3.12
C ILE A 186 11.09 0.97 3.45
N ILE A 187 11.27 -0.01 4.33
CA ILE A 187 12.59 -0.54 4.63
C ILE A 187 13.04 -1.48 3.51
N GLY A 188 12.13 -2.37 3.09
CA GLY A 188 12.43 -3.35 2.06
C GLY A 188 11.39 -4.45 1.94
N LEU A 189 11.64 -5.36 1.00
CA LEU A 189 10.95 -6.64 0.85
C LEU A 189 11.78 -7.73 1.53
N PHE A 190 11.21 -8.33 2.58
CA PHE A 190 11.89 -9.33 3.39
C PHE A 190 11.38 -10.72 3.08
N ASN A 191 12.30 -11.64 2.89
CA ASN A 191 12.04 -13.03 2.56
C ASN A 191 11.70 -13.84 3.81
N ASN A 192 10.81 -14.82 3.64
CA ASN A 192 10.57 -15.88 4.63
C ASN A 192 10.18 -15.35 6.04
N ILE A 193 9.40 -14.27 6.12
CA ILE A 193 8.88 -13.77 7.39
C ILE A 193 7.86 -14.76 7.94
N THR A 194 8.05 -15.16 9.21
CA THR A 194 7.15 -16.11 9.86
C THR A 194 5.91 -15.38 10.37
N LYS A 195 4.74 -15.77 9.87
CA LYS A 195 3.43 -15.25 10.31
C LYS A 195 2.99 -15.92 11.60
N SER A 196 1.93 -15.39 12.21
CA SER A 196 1.38 -15.95 13.46
C SER A 196 0.86 -17.38 13.34
N ASP A 197 0.53 -17.84 12.13
CA ASP A 197 0.12 -19.22 11.85
C ASP A 197 1.31 -20.18 11.60
N GLY A 198 2.55 -19.68 11.72
CA GLY A 198 3.78 -20.44 11.49
C GLY A 198 4.18 -20.56 10.01
N THR A 199 3.34 -20.12 9.07
CA THR A 199 3.71 -20.07 7.66
C THR A 199 4.71 -18.96 7.38
N LYS A 200 5.47 -19.10 6.29
CA LYS A 200 6.47 -18.10 5.88
C LYS A 200 6.05 -17.43 4.59
N GLU A 201 6.25 -16.12 4.52
CA GLU A 201 5.87 -15.30 3.36
C GLU A 201 6.85 -14.15 3.15
N ASN A 202 6.98 -13.68 1.91
CA ASN A 202 7.76 -12.49 1.61
C ASN A 202 6.90 -11.25 1.86
N LEU A 203 7.34 -10.37 2.74
CA LEU A 203 6.53 -9.23 3.21
C LEU A 203 7.30 -7.92 3.13
N VAL A 204 6.58 -6.85 2.81
CA VAL A 204 7.14 -5.50 2.80
C VAL A 204 7.12 -4.93 4.21
N LYS A 205 8.28 -4.50 4.70
CA LYS A 205 8.41 -3.84 6.00
C LYS A 205 8.44 -2.33 5.82
N ILE A 206 7.68 -1.62 6.66
CA ILE A 206 7.65 -0.15 6.70
C ILE A 206 7.95 0.36 8.11
N VAL A 207 8.40 1.61 8.21
CA VAL A 207 8.62 2.33 9.46
C VAL A 207 8.08 3.75 9.35
N LYS A 208 7.51 4.27 10.43
CA LYS A 208 6.99 5.64 10.45
C LYS A 208 8.13 6.63 10.19
N SER A 209 7.90 7.64 9.33
CA SER A 209 8.98 8.57 8.97
C SER A 209 9.35 9.51 10.12
N GLU A 210 8.34 9.91 10.90
CA GLU A 210 8.43 10.79 12.05
C GLU A 210 8.16 10.04 13.35
N SER A 211 8.77 10.49 14.44
CA SER A 211 8.55 9.87 15.75
C SER A 211 7.12 10.07 16.24
N ILE A 212 6.60 9.12 17.01
CA ILE A 212 5.36 9.29 17.79
C ILE A 212 5.61 9.97 19.14
N GLY A 213 6.80 10.56 19.32
CA GLY A 213 7.26 11.16 20.55
C GLY A 213 8.16 10.20 21.34
N THR A 214 8.51 10.67 22.54
CA THR A 214 9.36 9.91 23.44
C THR A 214 8.52 9.09 24.40
N ILE A 215 8.76 7.79 24.43
CA ILE A 215 8.01 6.85 25.27
C ILE A 215 9.03 5.92 25.91
N ALA A 216 8.89 5.72 27.23
CA ALA A 216 9.70 4.75 27.96
C ALA A 216 9.49 3.35 27.39
N TRP A 217 10.53 2.52 27.43
CA TRP A 217 10.42 1.12 27.00
C TRP A 217 9.45 0.36 27.91
N ASP A 218 9.69 0.45 29.22
CA ASP A 218 8.86 -0.17 30.25
C ASP A 218 8.75 0.77 31.45
N GLU A 219 7.54 1.28 31.71
CA GLU A 219 7.26 2.14 32.86
C GLU A 219 7.19 1.35 34.18
N ASN A 220 6.91 0.04 34.10
CA ASN A 220 6.69 -0.81 35.26
C ASN A 220 7.95 -1.58 35.72
N LEU A 221 9.06 -1.48 34.97
CA LEU A 221 10.35 -2.14 35.26
C LEU A 221 10.22 -3.66 35.52
N SER A 222 9.33 -4.32 34.79
CA SER A 222 8.81 -5.67 35.06
C SER A 222 9.59 -6.82 34.40
N GLY A 223 10.83 -6.58 33.98
CA GLY A 223 11.70 -7.60 33.37
C GLY A 223 12.24 -7.26 31.98
N GLY A 224 11.79 -6.16 31.38
CA GLY A 224 12.49 -5.48 30.28
C GLY A 224 12.48 -6.14 28.90
N TYR A 225 11.98 -7.36 28.75
CA TYR A 225 11.79 -7.98 27.44
C TYR A 225 10.52 -7.48 26.75
N TRP A 226 10.54 -7.45 25.41
CA TRP A 226 9.52 -6.75 24.60
C TRP A 226 8.08 -7.21 24.88
N ALA A 227 7.84 -8.52 25.08
CA ALA A 227 6.49 -9.05 25.29
C ALA A 227 5.77 -8.45 26.51
N ASN A 228 6.51 -7.99 27.54
CA ASN A 228 5.95 -7.41 28.76
C ASN A 228 6.10 -5.88 28.83
N ALA A 229 6.82 -5.26 27.91
CA ALA A 229 7.08 -3.83 27.91
C ALA A 229 5.78 -3.00 27.75
N THR A 230 5.64 -1.93 28.52
CA THR A 230 4.50 -1.00 28.38
C THR A 230 4.46 -0.35 26.99
N LEU A 231 5.62 -0.12 26.37
CA LEU A 231 5.70 0.36 24.99
C LEU A 231 5.07 -0.63 24.00
N GLN A 232 5.40 -1.91 24.12
CA GLN A 232 4.83 -2.96 23.26
C GLN A 232 3.30 -2.97 23.38
N GLN A 233 2.79 -2.92 24.61
CA GLN A 233 1.35 -2.90 24.88
C GLN A 233 0.70 -1.66 24.25
N ASN A 234 1.29 -0.48 24.43
CA ASN A 234 0.81 0.75 23.81
C ASN A 234 0.68 0.60 22.28
N LEU A 235 1.70 0.03 21.63
CA LEU A 235 1.77 -0.14 20.17
C LEU A 235 0.82 -1.21 19.60
N ASN A 236 0.40 -2.21 20.38
CA ASN A 236 -0.34 -3.37 19.87
C ASN A 236 -1.74 -3.59 20.45
N SER A 237 -2.00 -3.10 21.66
CA SER A 237 -3.29 -3.27 22.35
C SER A 237 -3.79 -1.99 23.03
N GLY A 238 -2.93 -1.00 23.21
CA GLY A 238 -3.23 0.27 23.86
C GLY A 238 -3.63 1.39 22.90
N THR A 239 -3.41 2.64 23.34
CA THR A 239 -3.87 3.86 22.67
C THR A 239 -3.33 3.98 21.25
N TYR A 240 -2.04 3.69 21.00
CA TYR A 240 -1.50 3.83 19.65
C TYR A 240 -2.23 2.90 18.66
N TYR A 241 -2.44 1.64 19.01
CA TYR A 241 -3.11 0.70 18.13
C TYR A 241 -4.62 0.98 17.96
N THR A 242 -5.30 1.32 19.06
CA THR A 242 -6.76 1.46 19.07
C THR A 242 -7.24 2.82 18.58
N THR A 243 -6.47 3.90 18.81
CA THR A 243 -6.87 5.27 18.48
C THR A 243 -5.94 5.97 17.48
N THR A 244 -4.62 5.75 17.54
CA THR A 244 -3.69 6.48 16.64
C THR A 244 -3.63 5.85 15.25
N LEU A 245 -3.71 4.53 15.15
CA LEU A 245 -4.03 3.87 13.88
C LEU A 245 -5.51 4.15 13.55
N LYS A 246 -5.73 5.04 12.57
CA LYS A 246 -6.96 5.80 12.35
C LYS A 246 -8.19 4.95 12.06
N ASN A 247 -8.04 3.76 11.50
CA ASN A 247 -9.17 2.92 11.14
C ASN A 247 -8.86 1.42 11.06
N ASP A 248 -9.93 0.63 11.08
CA ASP A 248 -9.89 -0.83 10.92
C ASP A 248 -9.32 -1.26 9.57
N VAL A 249 -9.55 -0.45 8.52
CA VAL A 249 -9.01 -0.71 7.19
C VAL A 249 -7.49 -0.78 7.25
N THR A 250 -6.80 0.23 7.80
CA THR A 250 -5.36 0.24 8.05
C THR A 250 -4.93 -0.96 8.89
N ARG A 251 -5.58 -1.19 10.04
CA ARG A 251 -5.22 -2.31 10.94
C ARG A 251 -5.35 -3.69 10.29
N SER A 252 -6.29 -3.85 9.35
CA SER A 252 -6.54 -5.11 8.64
C SER A 252 -5.44 -5.43 7.61
N LYS A 253 -4.68 -4.41 7.16
CA LYS A 253 -3.60 -4.54 6.17
C LYS A 253 -2.22 -4.78 6.80
N ILE A 254 -2.11 -4.64 8.12
CA ILE A 254 -0.90 -5.01 8.87
C ILE A 254 -0.89 -6.51 9.07
N GLU A 255 0.22 -7.16 8.70
CA GLU A 255 0.41 -8.58 8.92
C GLU A 255 0.79 -8.87 10.38
N ASN A 256 0.28 -9.97 10.91
CA ASN A 256 0.63 -10.45 12.24
C ASN A 256 1.81 -11.42 12.13
N VAL A 257 2.99 -11.00 12.60
CA VAL A 257 4.24 -11.76 12.40
C VAL A 257 4.93 -12.08 13.71
N MET A 258 5.79 -13.09 13.67
CA MET A 258 6.70 -13.39 14.74
C MET A 258 7.94 -12.49 14.64
N TRP A 259 8.18 -11.71 15.68
CA TRP A 259 9.35 -10.84 15.84
C TRP A 259 10.37 -11.53 16.75
N ASN A 260 11.51 -11.96 16.19
CA ASN A 260 12.61 -12.47 17.01
C ASN A 260 13.42 -11.31 17.57
N LEU A 261 13.58 -11.27 18.89
CA LEU A 261 14.18 -10.13 19.58
C LEU A 261 15.71 -10.10 19.49
N GLY A 262 16.32 -11.16 18.95
CA GLY A 262 17.71 -11.15 18.49
C GLY A 262 18.72 -10.76 19.57
N ALA A 263 18.59 -11.35 20.76
CA ALA A 263 19.44 -11.04 21.91
C ALA A 263 20.93 -11.26 21.60
N SER A 264 21.77 -10.30 22.00
CA SER A 264 23.21 -10.37 21.85
C SER A 264 23.91 -10.32 23.21
N SER A 265 24.98 -11.11 23.40
CA SER A 265 25.82 -11.06 24.61
C SER A 265 26.88 -9.94 24.59
N THR A 266 27.02 -9.26 23.45
CA THR A 266 27.97 -8.16 23.22
C THR A 266 27.40 -7.17 22.21
N ILE A 267 27.86 -5.92 22.22
CA ILE A 267 27.59 -4.94 21.15
C ILE A 267 28.87 -4.32 20.58
N THR A 268 30.03 -4.58 21.17
CA THR A 268 31.28 -3.88 20.86
C THR A 268 31.87 -4.27 19.50
N ASP A 269 31.63 -5.50 19.09
CA ASP A 269 32.19 -6.16 17.92
C ASP A 269 31.10 -6.71 16.98
N VAL A 270 29.85 -6.29 17.16
CA VAL A 270 28.71 -6.82 16.43
C VAL A 270 28.40 -6.01 15.17
N THR A 271 28.51 -6.68 14.02
CA THR A 271 28.15 -6.13 12.70
C THR A 271 26.65 -6.27 12.40
N ALA A 272 26.18 -5.61 11.34
CA ALA A 272 24.80 -5.75 10.85
C ALA A 272 24.43 -7.22 10.56
N LYS A 273 25.36 -7.98 9.97
CA LYS A 273 25.17 -9.41 9.68
C LYS A 273 24.97 -10.24 10.95
N MET A 274 25.80 -10.01 11.97
CA MET A 274 25.71 -10.75 13.23
C MET A 274 24.41 -10.45 13.99
N PHE A 275 23.91 -9.20 13.94
CA PHE A 275 22.58 -8.88 14.44
C PHE A 275 21.50 -9.61 13.65
N TYR A 276 21.56 -9.55 12.31
CA TYR A 276 20.60 -10.23 11.45
C TYR A 276 20.51 -11.73 11.73
N GLU A 277 21.64 -12.43 11.84
CA GLU A 277 21.65 -13.87 12.16
C GLU A 277 20.93 -14.19 13.48
N ARG A 278 21.06 -13.32 14.49
CA ARG A 278 20.36 -13.46 15.78
C ARG A 278 18.86 -13.15 15.66
N GLU A 279 18.49 -12.14 14.88
CA GLU A 279 17.10 -11.77 14.57
C GLU A 279 16.39 -12.79 13.66
N ARG A 280 17.14 -13.73 13.07
CA ARG A 280 16.59 -14.83 12.26
C ARG A 280 16.67 -16.19 12.93
N SER A 281 17.37 -16.27 14.07
CA SER A 281 17.51 -17.50 14.83
C SER A 281 16.14 -17.96 15.34
N VAL A 282 15.81 -19.23 15.09
CA VAL A 282 14.56 -19.83 15.55
C VAL A 282 14.57 -19.90 17.06
N ASN A 283 13.51 -19.41 17.70
CA ASN A 283 13.28 -19.65 19.11
C ASN A 283 12.95 -21.14 19.33
N THR A 284 13.95 -21.96 19.61
CA THR A 284 13.76 -23.41 19.82
C THR A 284 12.99 -23.73 21.11
N ASN A 285 12.86 -22.77 22.02
CA ASN A 285 12.33 -22.98 23.36
C ASN A 285 10.95 -22.35 23.56
N ASN A 286 10.39 -21.67 22.54
CA ASN A 286 9.13 -20.91 22.59
C ASN A 286 9.04 -19.93 23.78
N ASP A 287 10.17 -19.38 24.24
CA ASP A 287 10.14 -18.38 25.31
C ASP A 287 9.78 -16.97 24.79
N GLU A 288 8.95 -16.24 25.53
CA GLU A 288 8.52 -14.87 25.16
C GLU A 288 9.67 -13.85 25.24
N ILE A 289 10.84 -14.29 25.72
CA ILE A 289 12.08 -13.52 25.83
C ILE A 289 12.82 -13.47 24.49
N SER A 290 12.76 -14.54 23.68
CA SER A 290 13.49 -14.61 22.41
C SER A 290 12.63 -14.24 21.20
N ALA A 291 11.30 -14.38 21.29
CA ALA A 291 10.39 -13.98 20.22
C ALA A 291 9.02 -13.54 20.74
N TRP A 292 8.35 -12.68 20.00
CA TRP A 292 7.00 -12.20 20.28
C TRP A 292 6.19 -12.08 18.99
N THR A 293 4.92 -12.50 19.02
CA THR A 293 4.04 -12.41 17.86
C THR A 293 3.12 -11.21 17.97
N GLY A 294 3.13 -10.36 16.95
CA GLY A 294 2.25 -9.20 16.88
C GLY A 294 2.42 -8.39 15.60
N LYS A 295 1.71 -7.25 15.55
CA LYS A 295 1.57 -6.44 14.33
C LYS A 295 2.57 -5.30 14.24
N VAL A 296 2.80 -4.62 15.36
CA VAL A 296 3.63 -3.41 15.41
C VAL A 296 4.84 -3.67 16.30
N GLY A 297 6.02 -3.59 15.70
CA GLY A 297 7.32 -3.65 16.38
C GLY A 297 8.08 -2.35 16.22
N LEU A 298 9.41 -2.46 16.31
CA LEU A 298 10.36 -1.40 16.01
C LEU A 298 11.34 -1.88 14.93
N ILE A 299 12.18 -0.99 14.45
CA ILE A 299 13.28 -1.40 13.57
C ILE A 299 14.30 -2.24 14.34
N TYR A 300 14.93 -3.16 13.64
CA TYR A 300 16.05 -3.92 14.16
C TYR A 300 17.37 -3.17 13.95
N ALA A 301 18.40 -3.56 14.71
CA ALA A 301 19.77 -3.12 14.52
C ALA A 301 20.26 -3.48 13.12
N SER A 302 19.87 -4.64 12.56
CA SER A 302 20.20 -4.99 11.18
C SER A 302 19.50 -4.10 10.15
N ASP A 303 18.25 -3.66 10.40
CA ASP A 303 17.56 -2.73 9.50
C ASP A 303 18.33 -1.42 9.38
N TYR A 304 18.79 -0.90 10.51
CA TYR A 304 19.69 0.25 10.54
C TYR A 304 21.01 -0.05 9.85
N GLY A 305 21.69 -1.15 10.21
CA GLY A 305 23.01 -1.49 9.68
C GLY A 305 23.04 -1.70 8.16
N TYR A 306 22.00 -2.27 7.57
CA TYR A 306 21.93 -2.53 6.13
C TYR A 306 21.44 -1.34 5.30
N ALA A 307 20.82 -0.33 5.92
CA ALA A 307 20.30 0.86 5.24
C ALA A 307 21.39 1.86 4.77
N THR A 308 22.67 1.63 5.10
CA THR A 308 23.76 2.52 4.69
C THR A 308 24.23 2.29 3.26
N SER A 309 24.37 3.32 2.42
CA SER A 309 25.09 3.14 1.14
C SER A 309 26.62 3.19 1.28
N GLY A 310 27.13 3.55 2.47
CA GLY A 310 28.50 4.04 2.61
C GLY A 310 28.75 5.30 1.77
N GLY A 311 30.02 5.67 1.64
CA GLY A 311 30.47 6.85 0.93
C GLY A 311 31.95 6.77 0.55
N THR A 312 32.60 7.93 0.44
CA THR A 312 33.99 8.05 -0.02
C THR A 312 35.03 7.77 1.06
N THR A 313 34.72 8.10 2.32
CA THR A 313 35.55 7.83 3.50
C THR A 313 35.45 6.36 3.91
N ALA A 314 34.22 5.83 4.00
CA ALA A 314 33.95 4.43 4.24
C ALA A 314 32.88 3.93 3.28
N ASN A 315 33.27 3.07 2.34
CA ASN A 315 32.33 2.46 1.41
C ASN A 315 31.40 1.45 2.11
N ARG A 316 30.34 1.01 1.42
CA ARG A 316 29.36 0.06 1.98
C ARG A 316 30.02 -1.19 2.56
N THR A 317 30.99 -1.78 1.87
CA THR A 317 31.71 -2.98 2.34
C THR A 317 32.39 -2.74 3.69
N THR A 318 33.10 -1.62 3.84
CA THR A 318 33.71 -1.21 5.11
C THR A 318 32.66 -1.01 6.19
N CYS A 319 31.54 -0.36 5.86
CA CYS A 319 30.44 -0.16 6.81
C CYS A 319 29.84 -1.49 7.30
N LEU A 320 29.59 -2.44 6.41
CA LEU A 320 29.03 -3.75 6.76
C LEU A 320 30.00 -4.63 7.57
N GLN A 321 31.31 -4.41 7.44
CA GLN A 321 32.33 -5.07 8.25
C GLN A 321 32.57 -4.38 9.60
N THR A 322 32.13 -3.13 9.75
CA THR A 322 32.32 -2.36 10.99
C THR A 322 31.20 -2.64 11.98
N ALA A 323 31.57 -2.92 13.23
CA ALA A 323 30.60 -3.09 14.31
C ALA A 323 29.75 -1.83 14.48
N LEU A 324 28.43 -1.98 14.67
CA LEU A 324 27.50 -0.85 14.70
C LEU A 324 27.76 0.10 15.88
N ASN A 325 28.38 -0.36 16.97
CA ASN A 325 28.80 0.49 18.09
C ASN A 325 29.95 1.46 17.74
N ASN A 326 30.68 1.20 16.65
CA ASN A 326 31.81 2.01 16.20
C ASN A 326 31.42 3.07 15.15
N TRP A 327 30.17 3.12 14.70
CA TRP A 327 29.70 4.05 13.68
C TRP A 327 29.68 5.53 14.10
N LYS A 328 29.96 5.81 15.38
CA LYS A 328 30.24 7.16 15.90
C LYS A 328 31.61 7.70 15.49
N ASN A 329 32.53 6.85 15.04
CA ASN A 329 33.90 7.24 14.73
C ASN A 329 33.96 7.97 13.39
N SER A 330 34.88 8.93 13.26
CA SER A 330 34.97 9.80 12.09
C SER A 330 35.43 9.08 10.82
N ASP A 331 36.25 8.04 10.95
CA ASP A 331 36.77 7.19 9.87
C ASP A 331 35.70 6.32 9.21
N VAL A 332 34.53 6.17 9.84
CA VAL A 332 33.36 5.46 9.31
C VAL A 332 32.10 6.32 9.35
N SER A 333 32.26 7.65 9.32
CA SER A 333 31.17 8.63 9.40
C SER A 333 30.11 8.42 8.31
N ASP A 334 30.53 8.05 7.10
CA ASP A 334 29.64 7.74 5.97
C ASP A 334 28.61 6.65 6.27
N CYS A 335 28.91 5.72 7.20
CA CYS A 335 28.03 4.60 7.49
C CYS A 335 26.70 5.06 8.09
N LYS A 336 26.72 6.05 8.99
CA LYS A 336 25.52 6.68 9.54
C LYS A 336 25.01 7.84 8.69
N ASP A 337 25.89 8.60 8.04
CA ASP A 337 25.51 9.84 7.35
C ASP A 337 24.79 9.54 6.03
N ASN A 338 25.12 8.40 5.40
CA ASN A 338 24.44 7.89 4.22
C ASN A 338 23.40 6.82 4.57
N ASN A 339 22.59 7.07 5.61
CA ASN A 339 21.59 6.14 6.12
C ASN A 339 20.30 6.88 6.53
N TYR A 340 19.21 6.69 5.78
CA TYR A 340 17.94 7.39 6.01
C TYR A 340 17.23 7.04 7.33
N LEU A 341 17.65 5.96 8.00
CA LEU A 341 17.13 5.57 9.32
C LEU A 341 17.82 6.31 10.48
N TYR A 342 18.98 6.92 10.24
CA TYR A 342 19.71 7.68 11.25
C TYR A 342 19.02 9.02 11.58
N LYS A 343 18.89 9.36 12.86
CA LYS A 343 18.37 10.65 13.35
C LYS A 343 19.41 11.34 14.24
N SER A 344 20.09 12.34 13.70
CA SER A 344 21.18 13.06 14.39
C SER A 344 20.77 13.82 15.66
N SER A 345 19.48 14.10 15.85
CA SER A 345 18.97 14.88 16.99
C SER A 345 18.26 14.05 18.04
N HIS A 346 18.07 12.75 17.79
CA HIS A 346 17.19 11.91 18.60
C HIS A 346 17.78 10.52 18.80
N VAL A 347 17.78 10.05 20.04
CA VAL A 347 18.02 8.64 20.33
C VAL A 347 16.80 7.84 19.88
N GLN A 348 17.00 6.67 19.28
CA GLN A 348 15.93 5.84 18.71
C GLN A 348 15.94 4.45 19.36
N TRP A 349 14.77 3.95 19.77
CA TRP A 349 14.66 2.57 20.25
C TRP A 349 14.87 1.57 19.11
N LEU A 350 15.59 0.48 19.41
CA LEU A 350 15.65 -0.71 18.58
C LEU A 350 14.86 -1.83 19.25
N LEU A 351 14.35 -2.77 18.46
CA LEU A 351 13.65 -3.93 18.99
C LEU A 351 14.60 -4.92 19.69
N ASN A 352 15.89 -4.88 19.36
CA ASN A 352 16.89 -5.81 19.85
C ASN A 352 17.20 -5.64 21.35
N LEU A 353 17.54 -6.77 21.97
CA LEU A 353 18.01 -6.84 23.34
C LEU A 353 19.51 -7.18 23.43
N TYR A 354 20.15 -6.78 24.53
CA TYR A 354 21.54 -7.07 24.86
C TYR A 354 21.64 -7.60 26.29
N GLY A 355 22.39 -8.68 26.51
CA GLY A 355 22.58 -9.27 27.84
C GLY A 355 22.08 -10.71 27.95
N ASP A 356 21.98 -11.22 29.17
CA ASP A 356 21.49 -12.57 29.47
C ASP A 356 20.04 -12.54 29.99
N ALA A 357 19.43 -13.71 30.16
CA ALA A 357 18.03 -13.83 30.57
C ALA A 357 17.69 -13.19 31.94
N ARG A 358 18.69 -12.80 32.74
CA ARG A 358 18.51 -12.15 34.05
C ARG A 358 18.84 -10.65 34.00
N ASP A 359 19.69 -10.25 33.06
CA ASP A 359 20.22 -8.89 32.90
C ASP A 359 20.10 -8.41 31.43
N LEU A 360 18.87 -8.25 30.93
CA LEU A 360 18.59 -7.72 29.59
C LEU A 360 18.61 -6.19 29.58
N ASN A 361 19.26 -5.61 28.58
CA ASN A 361 19.25 -4.20 28.23
C ASN A 361 18.60 -4.04 26.85
N VAL A 362 18.03 -2.87 26.60
CA VAL A 362 17.42 -2.54 25.32
C VAL A 362 18.40 -1.74 24.48
N LEU A 363 18.50 -2.07 23.18
CA LEU A 363 19.37 -1.35 22.26
C LEU A 363 18.73 -0.07 21.73
N ASN A 364 19.60 0.87 21.37
CA ASN A 364 19.24 2.14 20.77
C ASN A 364 20.26 2.57 19.71
N ILE A 365 19.84 3.47 18.83
CA ILE A 365 20.75 4.26 17.99
C ILE A 365 20.92 5.60 18.71
N ASP A 366 22.16 5.95 19.07
CA ASP A 366 22.44 7.24 19.70
C ASP A 366 22.54 8.38 18.67
N ILE A 367 22.58 9.62 19.16
CA ILE A 367 22.71 10.82 18.33
C ILE A 367 24.04 10.95 17.58
N ARG A 368 24.98 10.02 17.79
CA ARG A 368 26.23 9.91 17.04
C ARG A 368 26.19 8.75 16.06
N GLY A 369 25.06 8.05 15.93
CA GLY A 369 24.82 6.98 14.96
C GLY A 369 25.37 5.62 15.35
N LYS A 370 25.87 5.44 16.58
CA LYS A 370 26.28 4.11 17.05
C LYS A 370 25.09 3.35 17.63
N VAL A 371 25.09 2.04 17.46
CA VAL A 371 24.19 1.16 18.21
C VAL A 371 24.78 0.95 19.60
N SER A 372 24.05 1.36 20.63
CA SER A 372 24.42 1.28 22.03
C SER A 372 23.32 0.60 22.83
N ASP A 373 23.58 0.27 24.09
CA ASP A 373 22.58 -0.17 25.05
C ASP A 373 22.09 0.98 25.94
N THR A 374 21.06 0.67 26.71
CA THR A 374 20.52 1.47 27.81
C THR A 374 21.03 0.94 29.15
N ALA A 375 20.99 1.73 30.22
CA ALA A 375 21.46 1.26 31.52
C ALA A 375 20.47 0.33 32.22
N LYS A 376 20.95 -0.89 32.47
CA LYS A 376 20.60 -1.86 33.51
C LYS A 376 19.15 -1.92 33.99
N PHE A 377 18.47 -3.02 33.67
CA PHE A 377 17.46 -3.60 34.56
C PHE A 377 18.20 -4.33 35.69
N THR A 378 18.08 -3.89 36.94
CA THR A 378 18.60 -4.67 38.08
C THR A 378 17.44 -5.12 38.94
N THR A 379 17.21 -6.43 39.02
CA THR A 379 16.42 -7.00 40.11
C THR A 379 17.38 -7.31 41.26
N SER A 380 17.59 -6.34 42.16
CA SER A 380 18.36 -6.61 43.38
C SER A 380 17.89 -5.75 44.54
N THR A 381 17.60 -6.43 45.64
CA THR A 381 17.03 -5.93 46.90
C THR A 381 17.93 -5.00 47.71
N SER A 382 19.09 -4.54 47.22
CA SER A 382 19.92 -3.66 48.03
C SER A 382 20.89 -2.77 47.25
N THR A 383 20.55 -1.47 47.27
CA THR A 383 21.41 -0.31 47.55
C THR A 383 22.56 0.06 46.59
N LYS A 384 22.36 1.25 46.01
CA LYS A 384 23.34 2.30 45.66
C LYS A 384 24.31 2.01 44.49
N ILE A 385 23.90 2.48 43.32
CA ILE A 385 24.76 2.70 42.14
C ILE A 385 25.63 3.95 42.41
N LYS A 386 26.96 3.81 42.33
CA LYS A 386 27.92 4.93 42.19
C LYS A 386 28.17 5.19 40.71
N TYR A 387 28.10 6.45 40.29
CA TYR A 387 28.22 6.91 38.91
C TYR A 387 29.55 7.65 38.68
N GLU A 388 30.21 7.38 37.55
CA GLU A 388 31.08 8.34 36.86
C GLU A 388 30.58 8.51 35.41
N PRO A 389 30.52 9.75 34.88
CA PRO A 389 29.76 10.06 33.66
C PRO A 389 30.58 9.82 32.38
N LEU A 390 30.00 9.07 31.44
CA LEU A 390 30.19 9.28 30.02
C LEU A 390 28.78 9.36 29.40
N GLU A 391 28.48 10.48 28.75
CA GLU A 391 27.15 10.88 28.30
C GLU A 391 26.48 9.93 27.28
N PRO A 392 25.14 9.99 27.17
CA PRO A 392 24.14 10.08 28.24
C PRO A 392 23.58 8.68 28.48
N VAL A 393 23.57 8.26 29.74
CA VAL A 393 22.97 6.99 30.12
C VAL A 393 21.46 7.06 29.89
N VAL A 394 20.97 6.35 28.88
CA VAL A 394 19.54 6.19 28.65
C VAL A 394 19.07 5.05 29.56
N LEU A 395 18.21 5.34 30.54
CA LEU A 395 17.56 4.29 31.34
C LEU A 395 16.32 3.74 30.60
N PRO A 396 15.87 2.50 30.84
CA PRO A 396 14.67 1.94 30.22
C PRO A 396 13.38 2.72 30.49
N ASN A 397 13.31 3.38 31.65
CA ASN A 397 12.21 4.29 32.01
C ASN A 397 12.41 5.73 31.51
N ASN A 398 13.46 6.00 30.74
CA ASN A 398 13.78 7.35 30.27
C ASN A 398 12.88 7.73 29.09
N GLN A 399 12.06 8.76 29.29
CA GLN A 399 11.22 9.36 28.24
C GLN A 399 12.00 10.28 27.29
N ASN A 400 13.29 10.04 27.04
CA ASN A 400 14.10 10.82 26.09
C ASN A 400 14.47 10.04 24.82
N VAL A 401 13.88 8.85 24.61
CA VAL A 401 14.12 8.03 23.43
C VAL A 401 12.89 8.05 22.53
N ASN A 402 13.11 8.37 21.26
CA ASN A 402 12.06 8.51 20.27
C ASN A 402 11.63 7.13 19.75
N VAL A 403 10.32 6.98 19.59
CA VAL A 403 9.73 5.76 19.05
C VAL A 403 9.39 5.97 17.57
N TYR A 404 9.83 5.01 16.75
CA TYR A 404 9.50 4.92 15.33
C TYR A 404 8.88 3.54 15.08
N PRO A 405 7.54 3.43 15.10
CA PRO A 405 6.86 2.15 14.90
C PRO A 405 7.22 1.54 13.54
N SER A 406 7.43 0.23 13.52
CA SER A 406 7.68 -0.55 12.31
C SER A 406 6.74 -1.75 12.23
N LEU A 407 6.34 -2.12 11.01
CA LEU A 407 5.38 -3.19 10.78
C LEU A 407 5.56 -3.81 9.40
N TYR A 408 4.99 -5.00 9.21
CA TYR A 408 4.91 -5.65 7.91
C TYR A 408 3.51 -5.47 7.32
N LEU A 409 3.47 -5.16 6.03
CA LEU A 409 2.23 -5.13 5.25
C LEU A 409 1.90 -6.55 4.77
N LYS A 410 0.61 -6.87 4.67
CA LYS A 410 0.16 -8.09 3.98
C LYS A 410 0.66 -8.10 2.53
N SER A 411 0.93 -9.28 2.00
CA SER A 411 1.48 -9.45 0.65
C SER A 411 0.56 -8.98 -0.48
N ASN A 412 -0.76 -9.00 -0.25
CA ASN A 412 -1.77 -8.64 -1.25
C ASN A 412 -2.03 -7.13 -1.40
N ILE A 413 -1.18 -6.28 -0.82
CA ILE A 413 -1.29 -4.83 -0.93
C ILE A 413 -0.74 -4.37 -2.28
N SER A 414 -1.55 -3.61 -3.03
CA SER A 414 -1.16 -3.02 -4.31
C SER A 414 -0.86 -1.53 -4.19
N ILE A 415 -0.10 -1.02 -5.16
CA ILE A 415 0.19 0.42 -5.32
C ILE A 415 -0.75 1.00 -6.38
N SER A 416 -1.35 2.15 -6.13
CA SER A 416 -2.18 2.89 -7.08
C SER A 416 -1.42 3.99 -7.83
N ALA A 417 -0.45 4.63 -7.19
CA ALA A 417 0.30 5.77 -7.73
C ALA A 417 1.55 6.08 -6.89
N GLY A 418 2.28 7.14 -7.27
CA GLY A 418 3.41 7.69 -6.55
C GLY A 418 4.77 7.20 -7.04
N THR A 419 5.79 8.04 -6.92
CA THR A 419 7.19 7.71 -7.24
C THR A 419 7.98 7.22 -6.03
N GLY A 420 7.46 7.37 -4.82
CA GLY A 420 8.18 7.07 -3.58
C GLY A 420 9.02 8.24 -3.07
N SER A 421 9.08 9.35 -3.80
CA SER A 421 9.73 10.56 -3.30
C SER A 421 8.95 11.19 -2.14
N SER A 422 9.58 12.04 -1.33
CA SER A 422 8.89 12.73 -0.22
C SER A 422 7.71 13.60 -0.68
N GLY A 423 7.80 14.16 -1.89
CA GLY A 423 6.76 14.99 -2.51
C GLY A 423 5.70 14.20 -3.26
N ASP A 424 5.97 12.93 -3.57
CA ASP A 424 5.03 12.01 -4.22
C ASP A 424 5.18 10.59 -3.64
N PRO A 425 4.81 10.36 -2.36
CA PRO A 425 4.90 9.05 -1.73
C PRO A 425 4.06 8.00 -2.47
N TYR A 426 4.47 6.74 -2.41
CA TYR A 426 3.66 5.64 -2.92
C TYR A 426 2.26 5.65 -2.28
N GLN A 427 1.24 5.53 -3.11
CA GLN A 427 -0.16 5.45 -2.71
C GLN A 427 -0.60 3.99 -2.74
N LEU A 428 -1.25 3.54 -1.67
CA LEU A 428 -1.68 2.15 -1.53
C LEU A 428 -3.13 1.99 -1.99
N SER A 429 -3.43 0.99 -2.82
CA SER A 429 -4.81 0.65 -3.19
C SER A 429 -5.41 -0.24 -2.10
N ILE A 430 -5.89 0.42 -1.04
CA ILE A 430 -6.47 -0.19 0.15
C ILE A 430 -7.97 0.10 0.16
N LYS A 431 -8.77 -0.95 0.00
CA LYS A 431 -10.22 -0.94 0.19
C LYS A 431 -10.58 -1.60 1.52
#